data_AF-A0A3S4WZJ9-F1
#
_entry.id   AF-A0A3S4WZJ9-F1
#
_cell.length_a   1.000
_cell.length_b   1.000
_cell.length_c   1.000
_cell.angle_alpha   90.00
_cell.angle_beta   90.00
_cell.angle_gamma   90.00
#
_symmetry.space_group_name_H-M   'P 1'
#
loop_
_entity.id
_entity.type
_entity.pdbx_description
1 polymer ?
#
loop_
_entity_poly.entity_id
_entity_poly.type
_entity_poly.pdbx_seq_one_letter_code
_entity_poly.pdbx_strand_id
1 'polypeptide(L)'
;MCAPHKPLLLLYVLSQYKAGHPRLFNYGREIHEPLTRLLKEFGPKRRTDYPNMPFWRLRTDGFWEIANAESCKPRKGNTQPTKKELIDNQVAGGFDEAHYRRLQEHPQEIDKLAQQILTDRFPESVQRILANQLGFDFIDRSNNRDPRFREIVLRAYHSRCAFCGYDLRLDGALVGIEAAHIHWKVYGGPCVVSNGIALCSLHHSAFDMGAFGLDEDMTIRISGGVSRSPVVDQLFWQKNQQRLLLPHDKALWPAEQYVDWHRKQIFKA
;
A
#
# COMPACT_ATOMS: atom_id res chain seq x y z
N MET A 1 10.28 1.90 -7.88
CA MET A 1 8.84 2.15 -8.17
C MET A 1 8.04 1.15 -7.35
N CYS A 2 7.00 1.61 -6.66
CA CYS A 2 6.09 0.72 -5.94
C CYS A 2 5.37 -0.18 -6.96
N ALA A 3 5.36 -1.49 -6.73
CA ALA A 3 4.78 -2.48 -7.65
C ALA A 3 3.77 -3.38 -6.91
N PRO A 4 2.64 -2.83 -6.43
CA PRO A 4 1.72 -3.54 -5.54
C PRO A 4 0.83 -4.55 -6.27
N HIS A 5 0.84 -4.57 -7.61
CA HIS A 5 -0.10 -5.34 -8.43
C HIS A 5 -0.12 -6.85 -8.14
N LYS A 6 1.04 -7.51 -8.18
CA LYS A 6 1.14 -8.95 -7.86
C LYS A 6 0.84 -9.20 -6.37
N PRO A 7 1.45 -8.47 -5.41
CA PRO A 7 1.10 -8.60 -3.99
C PRO A 7 -0.40 -8.50 -3.69
N LEU A 8 -1.10 -7.50 -4.24
CA LEU A 8 -2.53 -7.31 -4.00
C LEU A 8 -3.38 -8.44 -4.60
N LEU A 9 -3.02 -8.95 -5.78
CA LEU A 9 -3.67 -10.12 -6.36
C LEU A 9 -3.47 -11.36 -5.48
N LEU A 10 -2.25 -11.61 -5.02
CA LEU A 10 -1.95 -12.76 -4.16
C LEU A 10 -2.69 -12.67 -2.83
N LEU A 11 -2.71 -11.48 -2.20
CA LEU A 11 -3.47 -11.26 -0.97
C LEU A 11 -4.98 -11.49 -1.19
N TYR A 12 -5.53 -11.03 -2.30
CA TYR A 12 -6.94 -11.30 -2.63
C TYR A 12 -7.20 -12.81 -2.77
N VAL A 13 -6.38 -13.51 -3.56
CA VAL A 13 -6.51 -14.96 -3.80
C VAL A 13 -6.38 -15.77 -2.52
N LEU A 14 -5.38 -15.45 -1.68
CA LEU A 14 -5.18 -16.09 -0.37
C LEU A 14 -6.40 -15.89 0.54
N SER A 15 -6.98 -14.70 0.56
CA SER A 15 -8.21 -14.41 1.31
C SER A 15 -9.39 -15.27 0.83
N GLN A 16 -9.54 -15.45 -0.49
CA GLN A 16 -10.59 -16.31 -1.03
C GLN A 16 -10.33 -17.80 -0.75
N TYR A 17 -9.08 -18.27 -0.81
CA TYR A 17 -8.74 -19.63 -0.39
C TYR A 17 -9.02 -19.88 1.10
N LYS A 18 -8.76 -18.89 1.96
CA LYS A 18 -9.14 -18.95 3.39
C LYS A 18 -10.66 -19.11 3.57
N ALA A 19 -11.45 -18.50 2.69
CA ALA A 19 -12.90 -18.65 2.64
C ALA A 19 -13.39 -19.95 1.95
N GLY A 20 -12.50 -20.86 1.55
CA GLY A 20 -12.85 -22.14 0.92
C GLY A 20 -13.08 -22.07 -0.59
N HIS A 21 -12.62 -21.03 -1.26
CA HIS A 21 -12.78 -20.89 -2.70
C HIS A 21 -12.07 -22.03 -3.48
N PRO A 22 -12.65 -22.54 -4.58
CA PRO A 22 -12.00 -23.49 -5.49
C PRO A 22 -10.68 -22.96 -6.07
N ARG A 23 -9.85 -23.84 -6.65
CA ARG A 23 -8.48 -23.48 -7.08
C ARG A 23 -8.41 -22.32 -8.09
N LEU A 24 -9.23 -22.35 -9.13
CA LEU A 24 -9.13 -21.42 -10.26
C LEU A 24 -10.20 -20.33 -10.18
N PHE A 25 -9.79 -19.09 -10.44
CA PHE A 25 -10.66 -17.91 -10.48
C PHE A 25 -10.89 -17.47 -11.90
N ASN A 26 -12.14 -17.28 -12.30
CA ASN A 26 -12.49 -16.62 -13.55
C ASN A 26 -12.04 -15.15 -13.51
N TYR A 27 -11.19 -14.76 -14.46
CA TYR A 27 -10.63 -13.41 -14.49
C TYR A 27 -11.71 -12.32 -14.54
N GLY A 28 -12.72 -12.50 -15.39
CA GLY A 28 -13.74 -11.48 -15.61
C GLY A 28 -14.73 -11.31 -14.46
N ARG A 29 -15.13 -12.42 -13.86
CA ARG A 29 -16.17 -12.45 -12.81
C ARG A 29 -15.61 -12.27 -11.42
N GLU A 30 -14.42 -12.78 -11.14
CA GLU A 30 -13.92 -12.94 -9.77
C GLU A 30 -12.67 -12.09 -9.51
N ILE A 31 -11.78 -11.92 -10.49
CA ILE A 31 -10.54 -11.16 -10.28
C ILE A 31 -10.68 -9.68 -10.64
N HIS A 32 -11.33 -9.37 -11.76
CA HIS A 32 -11.21 -8.06 -12.40
C HIS A 32 -11.63 -6.90 -11.49
N GLU A 33 -12.84 -6.96 -10.94
CA GLU A 33 -13.41 -5.87 -10.13
C GLU A 33 -12.76 -5.77 -8.74
N PRO A 34 -12.61 -6.85 -7.97
CA PRO A 34 -11.94 -6.79 -6.66
C PRO A 34 -10.49 -6.32 -6.74
N LEU A 35 -9.71 -6.81 -7.71
CA LEU A 35 -8.32 -6.37 -7.88
C LEU A 35 -8.25 -4.91 -8.35
N THR A 36 -9.16 -4.46 -9.22
CA THR A 36 -9.22 -3.04 -9.60
C THR A 36 -9.48 -2.15 -8.38
N ARG A 37 -10.37 -2.57 -7.48
CA ARG A 37 -10.66 -1.85 -6.24
C ARG A 37 -9.41 -1.75 -5.35
N LEU A 38 -8.75 -2.87 -5.07
CA LEU A 38 -7.52 -2.91 -4.29
C LEU A 38 -6.41 -2.06 -4.91
N LEU A 39 -6.25 -2.07 -6.23
CA LEU A 39 -5.28 -1.24 -6.94
C LEU A 39 -5.55 0.25 -6.77
N LYS A 40 -6.82 0.67 -6.79
CA LYS A 40 -7.20 2.06 -6.53
C LYS A 40 -7.00 2.47 -5.08
N GLU A 41 -7.26 1.56 -4.14
CA GLU A 41 -7.17 1.80 -2.70
C GLU A 41 -5.72 1.81 -2.21
N PHE A 42 -4.86 0.92 -2.70
CA PHE A 42 -3.51 0.68 -2.16
C PHE A 42 -2.38 0.85 -3.18
N GLY A 43 -2.72 1.16 -4.43
CA GLY A 43 -1.75 1.46 -5.48
C GLY A 43 -1.55 2.96 -5.75
N PRO A 44 -0.49 3.31 -6.50
CA PRO A 44 -0.31 4.65 -7.03
C PRO A 44 -1.51 5.06 -7.89
N LYS A 45 -1.93 6.33 -7.84
CA LYS A 45 -3.00 6.82 -8.71
C LYS A 45 -2.58 6.72 -10.18
N ARG A 46 -3.40 6.07 -11.00
CA ARG A 46 -3.17 5.88 -12.44
C ARG A 46 -4.40 6.32 -13.23
N ARG A 47 -4.17 6.74 -14.48
CA ARG A 47 -5.27 7.00 -15.43
C ARG A 47 -6.05 5.72 -15.76
N THR A 48 -5.35 4.60 -15.80
CA THR A 48 -5.93 3.29 -16.11
C THR A 48 -5.20 2.22 -15.30
N ASP A 49 -5.98 1.39 -14.61
CA ASP A 49 -5.50 0.21 -13.91
C ASP A 49 -5.55 -1.00 -14.83
N TYR A 50 -4.53 -1.86 -14.74
CA TYR A 50 -4.38 -3.04 -15.58
C TYR A 50 -4.34 -4.31 -14.72
N PRO A 51 -5.45 -4.71 -14.09
CA PRO A 51 -5.53 -5.93 -13.26
C PRO A 51 -5.27 -7.21 -14.07
N ASN A 52 -5.44 -7.19 -15.40
CA ASN A 52 -5.07 -8.31 -16.28
C ASN A 52 -3.57 -8.62 -16.24
N MET A 53 -2.73 -7.62 -15.99
CA MET A 53 -1.28 -7.75 -16.09
C MET A 53 -0.67 -8.57 -14.95
N PRO A 54 -0.93 -8.32 -13.65
CA PRO A 54 -0.46 -9.21 -12.60
C PRO A 54 -1.04 -10.62 -12.75
N PHE A 55 -2.33 -10.74 -13.08
CA PHE A 55 -2.99 -12.03 -13.29
C PHE A 55 -2.30 -12.87 -14.37
N TRP A 56 -2.00 -12.28 -15.52
CA TRP A 56 -1.32 -12.99 -16.60
C TRP A 56 0.15 -13.26 -16.30
N ARG A 57 0.85 -12.30 -15.68
CA ARG A 57 2.30 -12.40 -15.45
C ARG A 57 2.67 -13.37 -14.34
N LEU A 58 1.80 -13.67 -13.38
CA LEU A 58 2.12 -14.63 -12.32
C LEU A 58 2.49 -16.02 -12.85
N ARG A 59 2.05 -16.40 -14.05
CA ARG A 59 2.44 -17.67 -14.69
C ARG A 59 3.96 -17.84 -14.85
N THR A 60 4.71 -16.74 -14.89
CA THR A 60 6.18 -16.78 -15.01
C THR A 60 6.88 -17.01 -13.67
N ASP A 61 6.14 -16.96 -12.56
CA ASP A 61 6.68 -17.05 -11.20
C ASP A 61 6.67 -18.49 -10.67
N GLY A 62 6.14 -19.46 -11.44
CA GLY A 62 6.31 -20.90 -11.19
C GLY A 62 5.30 -21.54 -10.24
N PHE A 63 4.29 -20.80 -9.77
CA PHE A 63 3.25 -21.32 -8.86
C PHE A 63 1.82 -20.96 -9.30
N TRP A 64 1.65 -20.38 -10.49
CA TRP A 64 0.39 -19.85 -10.99
C TRP A 64 0.02 -20.48 -12.33
N GLU A 65 -1.15 -21.09 -12.39
CA GLU A 65 -1.69 -21.75 -13.57
C GLU A 65 -2.77 -20.88 -14.23
N ILE A 66 -2.88 -20.97 -15.55
CA ILE A 66 -3.94 -20.33 -16.32
C ILE A 66 -4.60 -21.38 -17.22
N ALA A 67 -5.93 -21.42 -17.18
CA ALA A 67 -6.78 -22.27 -18.01
C ALA A 67 -7.61 -21.44 -19.00
N ASN A 68 -8.06 -22.07 -20.10
CA ASN A 68 -8.86 -21.47 -21.17
C ASN A 68 -8.15 -20.32 -21.92
N ALA A 69 -6.81 -20.35 -21.98
CA ALA A 69 -6.00 -19.30 -22.59
C ALA A 69 -5.53 -19.63 -24.02
N GLU A 70 -5.90 -20.79 -24.56
CA GLU A 70 -5.48 -21.28 -25.88
C GLU A 70 -5.96 -20.35 -27.00
N SER A 71 -7.13 -19.74 -26.82
CA SER A 71 -7.74 -18.80 -27.75
C SER A 71 -7.29 -17.34 -27.57
N CYS A 72 -6.47 -17.04 -26.56
CA CYS A 72 -5.86 -15.72 -26.40
C CYS A 72 -4.75 -15.54 -27.44
N LYS A 73 -5.04 -14.86 -28.55
CA LYS A 73 -4.08 -14.59 -29.62
C LYS A 73 -3.21 -13.37 -29.28
N PRO A 74 -1.94 -13.54 -28.86
CA PRO A 74 -1.06 -12.39 -28.66
C PRO A 74 -0.90 -11.62 -29.99
N ARG A 75 -1.06 -10.29 -29.95
CA ARG A 75 -0.82 -9.44 -31.12
C ARG A 75 0.67 -9.45 -31.46
N LYS A 76 1.04 -9.30 -32.74
CA LYS A 76 2.44 -9.12 -33.15
C LYS A 76 3.10 -8.01 -32.31
N GLY A 77 4.13 -8.38 -31.54
CA GLY A 77 4.88 -7.48 -30.66
C GLY A 77 4.41 -7.38 -29.21
N ASN A 78 3.24 -7.92 -28.84
CA ASN A 78 2.77 -7.94 -27.44
C ASN A 78 2.24 -9.33 -27.07
N THR A 79 3.02 -10.04 -26.25
CA THR A 79 2.75 -11.41 -25.78
C THR A 79 1.71 -11.50 -24.66
N GLN A 80 1.05 -10.38 -24.31
CA GLN A 80 0.11 -10.28 -23.19
C GLN A 80 -1.32 -10.01 -23.69
N PRO A 81 -2.32 -10.78 -23.23
CA PRO A 81 -3.70 -10.62 -23.64
C PRO A 81 -4.31 -9.36 -23.03
N THR A 82 -5.20 -8.77 -23.80
CA THR A 82 -6.05 -7.66 -23.37
C THR A 82 -7.07 -8.12 -22.33
N LYS A 83 -7.57 -7.17 -21.53
CA LYS A 83 -8.72 -7.41 -20.62
C LYS A 83 -9.89 -8.09 -21.34
N LYS A 84 -10.22 -7.62 -22.56
CA LYS A 84 -11.33 -8.15 -23.35
C LYS A 84 -11.12 -9.62 -23.70
N GLU A 85 -9.92 -9.98 -24.17
CA GLU A 85 -9.60 -11.37 -24.50
C GLU A 85 -9.69 -12.30 -23.29
N LEU A 86 -9.21 -11.88 -22.13
CA LEU A 86 -9.34 -12.70 -20.91
C LEU A 86 -10.80 -12.93 -20.51
N ILE A 87 -11.65 -11.91 -20.67
CA ILE A 87 -13.09 -11.99 -20.35
C ILE A 87 -13.84 -12.83 -21.38
N ASP A 88 -13.65 -12.55 -22.67
CA ASP A 88 -14.38 -13.21 -23.75
C ASP A 88 -14.05 -14.71 -23.80
N ASN A 89 -12.82 -15.11 -23.48
CA ASN A 89 -12.40 -16.52 -23.41
C ASN A 89 -12.66 -17.19 -22.05
N GLN A 90 -13.26 -16.48 -21.08
CA GLN A 90 -13.51 -17.00 -19.72
C GLN A 90 -12.23 -17.58 -19.10
N VAL A 91 -11.11 -16.87 -19.25
CA VAL A 91 -9.82 -17.31 -18.74
C VAL A 91 -9.90 -17.44 -17.23
N ALA A 92 -9.46 -18.57 -16.71
CA ALA A 92 -9.37 -18.83 -15.29
C ALA A 92 -7.90 -18.94 -14.86
N GLY A 93 -7.59 -18.60 -13.62
CA GLY A 93 -6.22 -18.69 -13.11
C GLY A 93 -6.19 -18.71 -11.60
N GLY A 94 -5.14 -19.28 -11.05
CA GLY A 94 -4.98 -19.50 -9.61
C GLY A 94 -3.65 -20.17 -9.32
N PHE A 95 -3.48 -20.62 -8.08
CA PHE A 95 -2.30 -21.42 -7.74
C PHE A 95 -2.33 -22.74 -8.53
N ASP A 96 -1.14 -23.27 -8.84
CA ASP A 96 -1.05 -24.61 -9.38
C ASP A 96 -1.62 -25.65 -8.39
N GLU A 97 -1.86 -26.86 -8.89
CA GLU A 97 -2.48 -27.93 -8.11
C GLU A 97 -1.68 -28.27 -6.83
N ALA A 98 -0.35 -28.26 -6.91
CA ALA A 98 0.51 -28.63 -5.78
C ALA A 98 0.46 -27.59 -4.66
N HIS A 99 0.60 -26.30 -5.01
CA HIS A 99 0.54 -25.21 -4.05
C HIS A 99 -0.87 -25.03 -3.48
N TYR A 100 -1.92 -25.20 -4.30
CA TYR A 100 -3.30 -25.14 -3.80
C TYR A 100 -3.60 -26.27 -2.80
N ARG A 101 -3.25 -27.53 -3.12
CA ARG A 101 -3.44 -28.66 -2.20
C ARG A 101 -2.73 -28.46 -0.88
N ARG A 102 -1.49 -27.97 -0.91
CA ARG A 102 -0.74 -27.65 0.31
C ARG A 102 -1.49 -26.66 1.19
N LEU A 103 -2.09 -25.62 0.61
CA LEU A 103 -2.89 -24.65 1.38
C LEU A 103 -4.19 -25.24 1.93
N GLN A 104 -4.79 -26.21 1.24
CA GLN A 104 -5.95 -26.94 1.75
C GLN A 104 -5.57 -27.86 2.93
N GLU A 105 -4.43 -28.55 2.84
CA GLU A 105 -3.91 -29.43 3.90
C GLU A 105 -3.39 -28.63 5.11
N HIS A 106 -2.91 -27.40 4.88
CA HIS A 106 -2.35 -26.52 5.89
C HIS A 106 -2.92 -25.10 5.83
N PRO A 107 -4.21 -24.89 6.16
CA PRO A 107 -4.85 -23.57 6.07
C PRO A 107 -4.15 -22.46 6.88
N GLN A 108 -3.48 -22.81 7.97
CA GLN A 108 -2.67 -21.89 8.79
C GLN A 108 -1.47 -21.28 8.04
N GLU A 109 -1.05 -21.85 6.90
CA GLU A 109 -0.02 -21.24 6.05
C GLU A 109 -0.53 -20.00 5.31
N ILE A 110 -1.85 -19.88 5.09
CA ILE A 110 -2.43 -18.74 4.36
C ILE A 110 -2.13 -17.43 5.08
N ASP A 111 -2.42 -17.33 6.37
CA ASP A 111 -2.15 -16.13 7.15
C ASP A 111 -0.65 -15.85 7.27
N LYS A 112 0.20 -16.88 7.30
CA LYS A 112 1.67 -16.72 7.31
C LYS A 112 2.17 -16.12 5.99
N LEU A 113 1.68 -16.60 4.85
CA LEU A 113 2.03 -16.04 3.54
C LEU A 113 1.50 -14.61 3.40
N ALA A 114 0.25 -14.36 3.82
CA ALA A 114 -0.32 -13.02 3.82
C ALA A 114 0.51 -12.06 4.67
N GLN A 115 0.90 -12.47 5.90
CA GLN A 115 1.78 -11.71 6.78
C GLN A 115 3.11 -11.36 6.09
N GLN A 116 3.77 -12.32 5.44
CA GLN A 116 5.03 -12.09 4.72
C GLN A 116 4.85 -11.08 3.58
N ILE A 117 3.84 -11.27 2.72
CA ILE A 117 3.55 -10.36 1.61
C ILE A 117 3.27 -8.94 2.13
N LEU A 118 2.48 -8.82 3.21
CA LEU A 118 2.17 -7.53 3.82
C LEU A 118 3.43 -6.85 4.35
N THR A 119 4.23 -7.55 5.14
CA THR A 119 5.46 -7.02 5.74
C THR A 119 6.51 -6.62 4.71
N ASP A 120 6.64 -7.37 3.61
CA ASP A 120 7.67 -7.13 2.61
C ASP A 120 7.32 -6.03 1.60
N ARG A 121 6.03 -5.72 1.42
CA ARG A 121 5.56 -4.92 0.26
C ARG A 121 4.81 -3.65 0.62
N PHE A 122 4.41 -3.49 1.88
CA PHE A 122 3.61 -2.35 2.35
C PHE A 122 4.16 -1.79 3.67
N PRO A 123 3.97 -0.50 3.97
CA PRO A 123 4.28 0.05 5.29
C PRO A 123 3.28 -0.45 6.33
N GLU A 124 3.67 -0.44 7.59
CA GLU A 124 2.88 -1.00 8.70
C GLU A 124 1.45 -0.45 8.81
N SER A 125 1.27 0.85 8.56
CA SER A 125 -0.04 1.51 8.56
C SER A 125 -1.00 0.88 7.54
N VAL A 126 -0.49 0.53 6.35
CA VAL A 126 -1.23 -0.09 5.25
C VAL A 126 -1.41 -1.60 5.49
N GLN A 127 -0.41 -2.26 6.09
CA GLN A 127 -0.48 -3.69 6.41
C GLN A 127 -1.73 -4.03 7.23
N ARG A 128 -2.01 -3.24 8.28
CA ARG A 128 -3.17 -3.44 9.16
C ARG A 128 -4.50 -3.21 8.45
N ILE A 129 -4.58 -2.22 7.56
CA ILE A 129 -5.80 -1.93 6.79
C ILE A 129 -6.09 -3.11 5.84
N LEU A 130 -5.08 -3.55 5.07
CA LEU A 130 -5.21 -4.67 4.14
C LEU A 130 -5.56 -5.98 4.85
N ALA A 131 -4.89 -6.29 5.96
CA ALA A 131 -5.15 -7.49 6.75
C ALA A 131 -6.61 -7.54 7.22
N ASN A 132 -7.09 -6.46 7.82
CA ASN A 132 -8.47 -6.37 8.30
C ASN A 132 -9.48 -6.46 7.15
N GLN A 133 -9.22 -5.75 6.04
CA GLN A 133 -10.11 -5.74 4.88
C GLN A 133 -10.22 -7.11 4.20
N LEU A 134 -9.15 -7.91 4.23
CA LEU A 134 -9.08 -9.23 3.60
C LEU A 134 -9.27 -10.40 4.59
N GLY A 135 -9.52 -10.12 5.87
CA GLY A 135 -9.85 -11.13 6.88
C GLY A 135 -8.66 -12.02 7.28
N PHE A 136 -7.44 -11.47 7.30
CA PHE A 136 -6.25 -12.20 7.73
C PHE A 136 -6.00 -12.04 9.24
N ASP A 137 -5.56 -13.14 9.86
CA ASP A 137 -5.10 -13.12 11.25
C ASP A 137 -3.68 -12.56 11.29
N PHE A 138 -3.58 -11.23 11.34
CA PHE A 138 -2.32 -10.50 11.22
C PHE A 138 -1.71 -10.18 12.58
N ILE A 139 -0.45 -10.55 12.74
CA ILE A 139 0.33 -10.22 13.92
C ILE A 139 1.03 -8.89 13.68
N ASP A 140 0.61 -7.85 14.40
CA ASP A 140 1.23 -6.53 14.33
C ASP A 140 2.67 -6.61 14.88
N ARG A 141 3.65 -6.49 13.97
CA ARG A 141 5.09 -6.48 14.30
C ARG A 141 5.66 -5.07 14.38
N SER A 142 4.85 -4.05 14.68
CA SER A 142 5.29 -2.65 14.86
C SER A 142 6.44 -2.46 15.86
N ASN A 143 6.67 -3.43 16.75
CA ASN A 143 7.86 -3.47 17.62
C ASN A 143 9.21 -3.66 16.88
N ASN A 144 9.20 -3.99 15.58
CA ASN A 144 10.40 -4.07 14.74
C ASN A 144 10.82 -2.73 14.12
N ARG A 145 10.15 -1.61 14.46
CA ARG A 145 10.64 -0.29 14.04
C ARG A 145 12.02 -0.04 14.62
N ASP A 146 12.86 0.63 13.84
CA ASP A 146 14.14 1.13 14.33
C ASP A 146 13.86 2.19 15.41
N PRO A 147 14.14 1.91 16.70
CA PRO A 147 13.83 2.85 17.77
C PRO A 147 14.63 4.15 17.62
N ARG A 148 15.84 4.07 17.04
CA ARG A 148 16.68 5.25 16.81
C ARG A 148 16.08 6.15 15.75
N PHE A 149 15.55 5.59 14.66
CA PHE A 149 14.88 6.38 13.62
C PHE A 149 13.70 7.17 14.21
N ARG A 150 12.87 6.50 15.01
CA ARG A 150 11.77 7.16 15.71
C ARG A 150 12.29 8.29 16.59
N GLU A 151 13.28 8.02 17.43
CA GLU A 151 13.85 8.99 18.37
C GLU A 151 14.37 10.24 17.64
N ILE A 152 15.22 10.08 16.61
CA ILE A 152 15.85 11.22 15.92
C ILE A 152 14.81 12.06 15.16
N VAL A 153 13.80 11.44 14.54
CA VAL A 153 12.72 12.16 13.83
C VAL A 153 11.85 12.91 14.84
N LEU A 154 11.40 12.25 15.90
CA LEU A 154 10.56 12.92 16.91
C LEU A 154 11.31 14.06 17.59
N ARG A 155 12.62 13.93 17.81
CA ARG A 155 13.44 15.02 18.34
C ARG A 155 13.50 16.20 17.38
N ALA A 156 13.74 15.96 16.09
CA ALA A 156 13.82 17.03 15.07
C ALA A 156 12.52 17.83 14.93
N TYR A 157 11.38 17.17 15.13
CA TYR A 157 10.05 17.78 15.09
C TYR A 157 9.51 18.15 16.48
N HIS A 158 10.32 18.17 17.54
CA HIS A 158 9.87 18.51 18.91
C HIS A 158 8.65 17.71 19.39
N SER A 159 8.59 16.42 19.04
CA SER A 159 7.52 15.48 19.39
C SER A 159 6.10 15.93 19.00
N ARG A 160 5.97 16.74 17.95
CA ARG A 160 4.67 17.18 17.42
C ARG A 160 4.43 16.66 16.01
N CYS A 161 3.16 16.47 15.67
CA CYS A 161 2.75 16.17 14.31
C CYS A 161 3.08 17.35 13.39
N ALA A 162 3.87 17.10 12.35
CA ALA A 162 4.27 18.08 11.36
C ALA A 162 3.07 18.65 10.56
N PHE A 163 1.98 17.88 10.46
CA PHE A 163 0.78 18.25 9.71
C PHE A 163 -0.19 19.13 10.51
N CYS A 164 -0.52 18.74 11.74
CA CYS A 164 -1.56 19.41 12.54
C CYS A 164 -1.08 20.04 13.85
N GLY A 165 0.15 19.78 14.28
CA GLY A 165 0.69 20.26 15.55
C GLY A 165 0.31 19.44 16.78
N TYR A 166 -0.48 18.36 16.64
CA TYR A 166 -0.82 17.46 17.74
C TYR A 166 0.43 16.95 18.48
N ASP A 167 0.43 17.04 19.80
CA ASP A 167 1.56 16.71 20.70
C ASP A 167 1.11 16.17 22.07
N LEU A 168 -0.04 15.47 22.10
CA LEU A 168 -0.67 14.98 23.33
C LEU A 168 0.30 14.16 24.20
N ARG A 169 0.32 14.51 25.49
CA ARG A 169 0.99 13.74 26.54
C ARG A 169 -0.01 13.36 27.63
N LEU A 170 0.07 12.11 28.07
CA LEU A 170 -0.61 11.61 29.26
C LEU A 170 0.46 11.26 30.28
N ASP A 171 0.54 12.00 31.38
CA ASP A 171 1.54 11.83 32.44
C ASP A 171 2.99 11.76 31.91
N GLY A 172 3.28 12.61 30.91
CA GLY A 172 4.59 12.68 30.25
C GLY A 172 4.79 11.70 29.08
N ALA A 173 3.99 10.63 29.01
CA ALA A 173 4.04 9.67 27.90
C ALA A 173 3.46 10.30 26.63
N LEU A 174 4.22 10.25 25.53
CA LEU A 174 3.79 10.78 24.23
C LEU A 174 2.80 9.82 23.57
N VAL A 175 1.59 10.31 23.28
CA VAL A 175 0.51 9.48 22.75
C VAL A 175 0.32 9.74 21.26
N GLY A 176 0.28 8.67 20.46
CA GLY A 176 -0.19 8.75 19.08
C GLY A 176 0.68 9.55 18.11
N ILE A 177 1.96 9.80 18.41
CA ILE A 177 2.94 10.38 17.48
C ILE A 177 3.88 9.30 16.96
N GLU A 178 4.17 9.32 15.67
CA GLU A 178 4.96 8.34 14.95
C GLU A 178 5.95 9.00 13.99
N ALA A 179 7.01 8.27 13.64
CA ALA A 179 7.93 8.67 12.58
C ALA A 179 7.53 7.95 11.29
N ALA A 180 6.97 8.70 10.35
CA ALA A 180 6.60 8.23 9.02
C ALA A 180 7.79 8.32 8.07
N HIS A 181 7.96 7.31 7.21
CA HIS A 181 8.94 7.38 6.14
C HIS A 181 8.32 8.05 4.91
N ILE A 182 8.99 9.04 4.33
CA ILE A 182 8.55 9.69 3.08
C ILE A 182 8.72 8.72 1.91
N HIS A 183 9.95 8.25 1.72
CA HIS A 183 10.26 7.10 0.91
C HIS A 183 10.19 5.86 1.79
N TRP A 184 9.22 4.99 1.52
CA TRP A 184 9.00 3.78 2.29
C TRP A 184 10.24 2.88 2.39
N LYS A 185 10.52 2.41 3.60
CA LYS A 185 11.65 1.52 3.91
C LYS A 185 11.64 0.23 3.08
N VAL A 186 10.47 -0.38 2.89
CA VAL A 186 10.28 -1.59 2.06
C VAL A 186 10.63 -1.38 0.57
N TYR A 187 10.76 -0.14 0.12
CA TYR A 187 11.21 0.23 -1.23
C TYR A 187 12.59 0.92 -1.25
N GLY A 188 13.37 0.80 -0.16
CA GLY A 188 14.76 1.29 -0.10
C GLY A 188 14.94 2.67 0.52
N GLY A 189 13.89 3.25 1.12
CA GLY A 189 14.01 4.51 1.86
C GLY A 189 14.88 4.38 3.12
N PRO A 190 15.89 5.23 3.31
CA PRO A 190 16.79 5.14 4.47
C PRO A 190 16.16 5.69 5.75
N CYS A 191 16.62 5.19 6.90
CA CYS A 191 16.21 5.65 8.22
C CYS A 191 17.00 6.91 8.65
N VAL A 192 16.80 8.03 7.96
CA VAL A 192 17.43 9.33 8.24
C VAL A 192 16.37 10.42 8.43
N VAL A 193 16.69 11.47 9.19
CA VAL A 193 15.71 12.54 9.51
C VAL A 193 15.12 13.19 8.24
N SER A 194 15.93 13.42 7.20
CA SER A 194 15.44 14.00 5.95
C SER A 194 14.53 13.09 5.13
N ASN A 195 14.40 11.80 5.50
CA ASN A 195 13.39 10.87 4.98
C ASN A 195 12.25 10.61 5.99
N GLY A 196 12.22 11.34 7.10
CA GLY A 196 11.29 11.15 8.21
C GLY A 196 10.39 12.36 8.42
N ILE A 197 9.11 12.11 8.73
CA ILE A 197 8.19 13.14 9.19
C ILE A 197 7.53 12.65 10.48
N ALA A 198 7.54 13.47 11.53
CA ALA A 198 6.74 13.19 12.71
C ALA A 198 5.26 13.44 12.40
N LEU A 199 4.41 12.43 12.49
CA LEU A 199 2.97 12.54 12.23
C LEU A 199 2.18 11.89 13.36
N CYS A 200 0.99 12.38 13.65
CA CYS A 200 0.08 11.64 14.51
C CYS A 200 -0.42 10.39 13.79
N SER A 201 -0.89 9.36 14.51
CA SER A 201 -1.29 8.08 13.91
C SER A 201 -2.35 8.22 12.80
N LEU A 202 -3.26 9.20 12.90
CA LEU A 202 -4.23 9.53 11.84
C LEU A 202 -3.54 10.05 10.58
N HIS A 203 -2.71 11.09 10.70
CA HIS A 203 -2.02 11.70 9.56
C HIS A 203 -0.94 10.78 8.99
N HIS A 204 -0.31 9.94 9.80
CA HIS A 204 0.63 8.91 9.32
C HIS A 204 -0.08 7.92 8.40
N SER A 205 -1.18 7.34 8.86
CA SER A 205 -1.98 6.43 8.04
C SER A 205 -2.48 7.09 6.75
N ALA A 206 -2.97 8.33 6.86
CA ALA A 206 -3.42 9.10 5.70
C ALA A 206 -2.28 9.40 4.69
N PHE A 207 -1.07 9.67 5.18
CA PHE A 207 0.09 9.93 4.34
C PHE A 207 0.53 8.69 3.57
N ASP A 208 0.56 7.53 4.22
CA ASP A 208 0.88 6.25 3.58
C ASP A 208 -0.23 5.79 2.62
N MET A 209 -1.49 6.12 2.89
CA MET A 209 -2.58 5.86 1.95
C MET A 209 -2.63 6.86 0.77
N GLY A 210 -1.76 7.87 0.76
CA GLY A 210 -1.68 8.88 -0.29
C GLY A 210 -2.78 9.93 -0.26
N ALA A 211 -3.47 10.09 0.88
CA ALA A 211 -4.54 11.07 1.07
C ALA A 211 -4.02 12.52 1.08
N PHE A 212 -2.76 12.72 1.43
CA PHE A 212 -2.06 13.98 1.21
C PHE A 212 -0.59 13.74 0.84
N GLY A 213 0.03 14.74 0.25
CA GLY A 213 1.44 14.78 -0.08
C GLY A 213 2.01 16.18 0.09
N LEU A 214 3.26 16.35 -0.33
CA LEU A 214 3.96 17.64 -0.30
C LEU A 214 4.41 18.02 -1.71
N ASP A 215 4.32 19.31 -2.03
CA ASP A 215 5.01 19.87 -3.20
C ASP A 215 6.45 20.29 -2.89
N GLU A 216 7.11 20.89 -3.89
CA GLU A 216 8.52 21.27 -3.86
C GLU A 216 8.83 22.32 -2.77
N ASP A 217 7.82 23.08 -2.34
CA ASP A 217 7.93 24.10 -1.29
C ASP A 217 7.60 23.58 0.11
N MET A 218 7.43 22.26 0.25
CA MET A 218 6.95 21.59 1.47
C MET A 218 5.53 22.04 1.87
N THR A 219 4.72 22.39 0.87
CA THR A 219 3.31 22.75 1.06
C THR A 219 2.43 21.52 0.96
N ILE A 220 1.48 21.41 1.89
CA ILE A 220 0.54 20.31 1.98
C ILE A 220 -0.44 20.35 0.80
N ARG A 221 -0.60 19.21 0.13
CA ARG A 221 -1.59 18.99 -0.93
C ARG A 221 -2.49 17.82 -0.55
N ILE A 222 -3.80 18.06 -0.48
CA ILE A 222 -4.80 17.02 -0.16
C ILE A 222 -5.30 16.39 -1.47
N SER A 223 -5.41 15.07 -1.49
CA SER A 223 -5.94 14.31 -2.62
C SER A 223 -7.41 14.66 -2.85
N GLY A 224 -7.81 14.82 -4.11
CA GLY A 224 -9.22 15.02 -4.46
C GLY A 224 -10.14 13.85 -4.11
N GLY A 225 -9.58 12.68 -3.76
CA GLY A 225 -10.34 11.52 -3.27
C GLY A 225 -10.71 11.57 -1.79
N VAL A 226 -10.21 12.55 -1.03
CA VAL A 226 -10.56 12.72 0.39
C VAL A 226 -11.97 13.30 0.51
N SER A 227 -12.77 12.71 1.40
CA SER A 227 -14.14 13.17 1.67
C SER A 227 -14.17 14.58 2.28
N ARG A 228 -15.36 15.20 2.34
CA ARG A 228 -15.55 16.58 2.82
C ARG A 228 -16.58 16.69 3.95
N SER A 229 -16.63 15.69 4.83
CA SER A 229 -17.44 15.84 6.04
C SER A 229 -16.81 16.92 6.94
N PRO A 230 -17.58 17.60 7.82
CA PRO A 230 -17.05 18.73 8.60
C PRO A 230 -15.77 18.40 9.39
N VAL A 231 -15.69 17.20 9.96
CA VAL A 231 -14.51 16.73 10.70
C VAL A 231 -13.32 16.49 9.76
N VAL A 232 -13.54 15.91 8.58
CA VAL A 232 -12.47 15.70 7.59
C VAL A 232 -11.98 17.03 7.02
N ASP A 233 -12.88 17.99 6.81
CA ASP A 233 -12.50 19.34 6.39
C ASP A 233 -11.58 20.00 7.41
N GLN A 234 -11.93 19.93 8.70
CA GLN A 234 -11.11 20.45 9.80
C GLN A 234 -9.74 19.74 9.90
N LEU A 235 -9.74 18.41 9.80
CA LEU A 235 -8.53 17.60 10.01
C LEU A 235 -7.60 17.55 8.79
N PHE A 236 -8.09 17.86 7.58
CA PHE A 236 -7.31 17.74 6.34
C PHE A 236 -7.43 18.98 5.45
N TRP A 237 -8.63 19.33 4.98
CA TRP A 237 -8.78 20.36 3.94
C TRP A 237 -8.40 21.77 4.40
N GLN A 238 -8.62 22.13 5.65
CA GLN A 238 -8.16 23.41 6.20
C GLN A 238 -6.63 23.54 6.18
N LYS A 239 -5.89 22.42 6.14
CA LYS A 239 -4.43 22.38 6.02
C LYS A 239 -3.94 22.36 4.57
N ASN A 240 -4.83 22.21 3.59
CA ASN A 240 -4.45 22.26 2.19
C ASN A 240 -3.82 23.62 1.85
N GLN A 241 -2.74 23.61 1.06
CA GLN A 241 -1.95 24.78 0.69
C GLN A 241 -1.24 25.49 1.85
N GLN A 242 -1.29 24.94 3.08
CA GLN A 242 -0.45 25.41 4.17
C GLN A 242 0.91 24.72 4.14
N ARG A 243 1.92 25.42 4.63
CA ARG A 243 3.25 24.83 4.78
C ARG A 243 3.25 23.79 5.90
N LEU A 244 3.94 22.67 5.69
CA LEU A 244 4.21 21.69 6.75
C LEU A 244 4.99 22.36 7.90
N LEU A 245 4.74 21.94 9.14
CA LEU A 245 5.57 22.33 10.28
C LEU A 245 6.91 21.58 10.18
N LEU A 246 7.94 22.30 9.76
CA LEU A 246 9.27 21.74 9.49
C LEU A 246 10.18 21.83 10.73
N PRO A 247 11.24 21.01 10.80
CA PRO A 247 12.28 21.17 11.80
C PRO A 247 12.89 22.58 11.75
N HIS A 248 13.34 23.07 12.91
CA HIS A 248 14.01 24.38 13.00
C HIS A 248 15.29 24.42 12.15
N ASP A 249 16.07 23.33 12.17
CA ASP A 249 17.26 23.18 11.34
C ASP A 249 16.87 22.75 9.92
N LYS A 250 17.23 23.57 8.92
CA LYS A 250 17.00 23.30 7.50
C LYS A 250 17.72 22.04 7.01
N ALA A 251 18.85 21.68 7.61
CA ALA A 251 19.58 20.46 7.23
C ALA A 251 18.77 19.18 7.53
N LEU A 252 17.78 19.27 8.42
CA LEU A 252 16.90 18.18 8.82
C LEU A 252 15.57 18.16 8.05
N TRP A 253 15.36 19.08 7.12
CA TRP A 253 14.13 19.10 6.34
C TRP A 253 13.99 17.84 5.47
N PRO A 254 12.74 17.46 5.13
CA PRO A 254 12.48 16.49 4.09
C PRO A 254 13.30 16.78 2.83
N ALA A 255 14.08 15.81 2.36
CA ALA A 255 14.85 15.98 1.13
C ALA A 255 13.93 15.78 -0.09
N GLU A 256 14.10 16.62 -1.11
CA GLU A 256 13.22 16.65 -2.29
C GLU A 256 13.15 15.29 -2.99
N GLN A 257 14.24 14.54 -3.06
CA GLN A 257 14.24 13.21 -3.69
C GLN A 257 13.25 12.21 -3.05
N TYR A 258 13.01 12.32 -1.74
CA TYR A 258 12.06 11.45 -1.04
C TYR A 258 10.63 11.97 -1.22
N VAL A 259 10.45 13.29 -1.18
CA VAL A 259 9.15 13.92 -1.42
C VAL A 259 8.67 13.67 -2.85
N ASP A 260 9.55 13.80 -3.84
CA ASP A 260 9.27 13.46 -5.24
C ASP A 260 8.91 11.98 -5.41
N TRP A 261 9.62 11.09 -4.71
CA TRP A 261 9.24 9.67 -4.68
C TRP A 261 7.81 9.49 -4.14
N HIS A 262 7.47 10.09 -2.99
CA HIS A 262 6.14 9.97 -2.41
C HIS A 262 5.07 10.54 -3.36
N ARG A 263 5.34 11.72 -3.94
CA ARG A 263 4.47 12.39 -4.92
C ARG A 263 4.16 11.50 -6.12
N LYS A 264 5.16 10.78 -6.62
CA LYS A 264 5.03 9.89 -7.80
C LYS A 264 4.46 8.51 -7.48
N GLN A 265 4.71 7.99 -6.28
CA GLN A 265 4.44 6.59 -5.95
C GLN A 265 3.22 6.40 -5.05
N ILE A 266 2.95 7.35 -4.15
CA ILE A 266 1.98 7.17 -3.06
C ILE A 266 0.87 8.21 -3.14
N PHE A 267 1.22 9.50 -3.26
CA PHE A 267 0.23 10.59 -3.28
C PHE A 267 -0.77 10.45 -4.43
N LYS A 268 -2.05 10.58 -4.11
CA LYS A 268 -3.16 10.42 -5.07
C LYS A 268 -3.68 11.78 -5.55
N ALA A 269 -2.81 12.58 -6.16
CA ALA A 269 -3.10 13.92 -6.69
C ALA A 269 -4.43 13.98 -7.46
#